data_AF-A0A7C3KQF8-F1
#
_entry.id   AF-A0A7C3KQF8-F1
#
_cell.length_a   1.000
_cell.length_b   1.000
_cell.length_c   1.000
_cell.angle_alpha   90.00
_cell.angle_beta   90.00
_cell.angle_gamma   90.00
#
_symmetry.space_group_name_H-M   'P 1'
#
loop_
_entity.id
_entity.type
_entity.pdbx_description
1 polymer ?
#
loop_
_entity_poly.entity_id
_entity_poly.type
_entity_poly.pdbx_seq_one_letter_code
_entity_poly.pdbx_strand_id
1 'polypeptide(L)'
;MAAKGAELYKSKACNACHSVDGSKLVGPTWQGVYGSTEKVMADGSETEVQVNDEYIRESILTPNAKLVKDYPASMQPQVISEDEIKAITAYIKSLK
;
A
#
# COMPACT_ATOMS: atom_id res chain seq x y z
N MET A 1 13.54 -3.73 -10.91
CA MET A 1 12.11 -3.66 -10.50
C MET A 1 11.79 -2.43 -9.66
N ALA A 2 12.49 -2.18 -8.54
CA ALA A 2 12.19 -1.02 -7.67
C ALA A 2 12.20 0.35 -8.38
N ALA A 3 13.13 0.61 -9.30
CA ALA A 3 13.15 1.86 -10.08
C ALA A 3 11.87 2.05 -10.93
N LYS A 4 11.35 0.97 -11.53
CA LYS A 4 10.07 1.01 -12.26
C LYS A 4 8.89 1.23 -11.31
N GLY A 5 8.92 0.62 -10.12
CA GLY A 5 7.94 0.87 -9.07
C GLY A 5 7.92 2.32 -8.60
N ALA A 6 9.09 2.96 -8.47
CA ALA A 6 9.20 4.37 -8.12
C ALA A 6 8.66 5.31 -9.22
N GLU A 7 8.81 4.92 -10.49
CA GLU A 7 8.18 5.63 -11.61
C GLU A 7 6.64 5.49 -11.55
N LEU A 8 6.14 4.27 -11.33
CA LEU A 8 4.72 3.97 -11.18
C LEU A 8 4.08 4.68 -9.99
N TYR A 9 4.80 4.78 -8.87
CA TYR A 9 4.38 5.52 -7.68
C TYR A 9 3.99 6.98 -8.00
N LYS A 10 4.69 7.59 -8.96
CA LYS A 10 4.38 8.94 -9.45
C LYS A 10 3.35 8.93 -10.57
N SER A 11 3.53 8.07 -11.58
CA SER A 11 2.69 8.09 -12.78
C SER A 11 1.27 7.55 -12.56
N LYS A 12 1.06 6.72 -11.53
CA LYS A 12 -0.26 6.26 -11.06
C LYS A 12 -0.80 7.11 -9.91
N ALA A 13 -0.17 8.25 -9.61
CA ALA A 13 -0.55 9.18 -8.55
C ALA A 13 -0.65 8.58 -7.13
N CYS A 14 0.00 7.44 -6.87
CA CYS A 14 0.07 6.85 -5.54
C CYS A 14 0.68 7.83 -4.52
N ASN A 15 1.63 8.64 -5.00
CA ASN A 15 2.31 9.69 -4.24
C ASN A 15 1.42 10.85 -3.77
N ALA A 16 0.21 11.00 -4.32
CA ALA A 16 -0.75 12.01 -3.86
C ALA A 16 -1.37 11.63 -2.50
N CYS A 17 -1.42 10.32 -2.19
CA CYS A 17 -2.07 9.80 -0.98
C CYS A 17 -1.12 9.07 -0.04
N HIS A 18 -0.05 8.44 -0.57
CA HIS A 18 0.90 7.67 0.22
C HIS A 18 2.26 8.35 0.20
N SER A 19 2.85 8.58 1.36
CA SER A 19 4.21 9.11 1.49
C SER A 19 5.24 7.97 1.48
N VAL A 20 6.51 8.34 1.32
CA VAL A 20 7.66 7.40 1.40
C VAL A 20 8.71 7.89 2.42
N ASP A 21 8.38 8.94 3.17
CA ASP A 21 9.25 9.62 4.14
C ASP A 21 8.67 9.60 5.57
N GLY A 22 7.58 8.86 5.78
CA GLY A 22 6.94 8.74 7.09
C GLY A 22 5.91 9.84 7.39
N SER A 23 5.79 10.87 6.53
CA SER A 23 4.78 11.90 6.72
C SER A 23 3.36 11.34 6.59
N LYS A 24 2.42 11.84 7.41
CA LYS A 24 1.01 11.42 7.32
C LYS A 24 0.33 12.14 6.16
N LEU A 25 -0.30 11.38 5.28
CA LEU A 25 -1.14 11.88 4.18
C LEU A 25 -2.55 11.28 4.31
N VAL A 26 -3.33 11.32 3.22
CA VAL A 26 -4.66 10.71 3.15
C VAL A 26 -4.60 9.19 3.36
N GLY A 27 -3.53 8.55 2.87
CA GLY A 27 -3.22 7.14 3.11
C GLY A 27 -1.95 6.97 3.96
N PRO A 28 -1.69 5.74 4.43
CA PRO A 28 -0.50 5.42 5.22
C PRO A 28 0.80 5.59 4.43
N THR A 29 1.89 5.88 5.13
CA THR A 29 3.25 5.86 4.56
C THR A 29 3.61 4.46 4.06
N TRP A 30 4.47 4.38 3.04
CA TRP A 30 5.12 3.13 2.62
C TRP A 30 6.50 2.93 3.25
N GLN A 31 6.99 3.91 4.01
CA GLN A 31 8.29 3.80 4.66
C GLN A 31 8.28 2.67 5.70
N GLY A 32 9.16 1.68 5.52
CA GLY A 32 9.39 0.61 6.49
C GLY A 32 8.23 -0.36 6.68
N VAL A 33 7.15 -0.26 5.89
CA VAL A 33 5.94 -1.06 6.12
C VAL A 33 6.11 -2.50 5.66
N TYR A 34 6.94 -2.78 4.66
CA TYR A 34 7.05 -4.16 4.18
C TYR A 34 7.63 -5.08 5.26
N GLY A 35 6.91 -6.14 5.58
CA GLY A 35 7.23 -7.08 6.66
C GLY A 35 6.83 -6.60 8.06
N SER A 36 6.30 -5.38 8.20
CA SER A 36 5.69 -4.91 9.46
C SER A 36 4.38 -5.64 9.75
N THR A 37 3.91 -5.50 10.97
CA THR A 37 2.55 -5.86 11.37
C THR A 37 1.72 -4.59 11.45
N GLU A 38 0.64 -4.53 10.68
CA GLU A 38 -0.31 -3.43 10.69
C GLU A 38 -1.64 -3.86 11.30
N LYS A 39 -2.28 -2.93 12.02
CA LYS A 39 -3.65 -3.13 12.50
C LYS A 39 -4.62 -2.68 11.44
N VAL A 40 -5.55 -3.57 11.08
CA VAL A 40 -6.55 -3.32 10.05
C VAL A 40 -7.95 -3.62 10.57
N MET A 41 -8.93 -2.91 10.02
CA MET A 41 -10.35 -3.22 10.13
C MET A 41 -10.73 -4.11 8.96
N ALA A 42 -11.19 -5.33 9.25
CA ALA A 42 -11.70 -6.30 8.29
C ALA A 42 -13.02 -6.87 8.81
N ASP A 43 -14.06 -6.85 7.98
CA ASP A 43 -15.40 -7.38 8.31
C ASP A 43 -15.98 -6.84 9.63
N GLY A 44 -15.68 -5.56 9.96
CA GLY A 44 -16.16 -4.90 11.17
C GLY A 44 -15.37 -5.23 12.45
N SER A 45 -14.28 -6.00 12.34
CA SER A 45 -13.40 -6.36 13.46
C SER A 45 -11.98 -5.84 13.24
N GLU A 46 -11.29 -5.51 14.33
CA GLU A 46 -9.86 -5.18 14.30
C GLU A 46 -9.04 -6.49 14.29
N THR A 47 -8.07 -6.57 13.39
CA THR A 47 -7.12 -7.69 13.30
C THR A 47 -5.73 -7.18 12.93
N GLU A 48 -4.72 -8.01 13.12
CA GLU A 48 -3.34 -7.74 12.74
C GLU A 48 -2.98 -8.52 11.47
N VAL A 49 -2.31 -7.84 10.54
CA VAL A 49 -1.86 -8.44 9.28
C VAL A 49 -0.39 -8.13 9.07
N GLN A 50 0.33 -9.12 8.54
CA GLN A 50 1.68 -8.89 8.06
C GLN A 50 1.63 -8.25 6.67
N VAL A 51 2.36 -7.17 6.48
CA VAL A 51 2.46 -6.49 5.18
C VAL A 51 3.38 -7.28 4.26
N ASN A 52 2.81 -8.21 3.51
CA ASN A 52 3.49 -9.05 2.52
C ASN A 52 2.99 -8.77 1.09
N ASP A 53 3.49 -9.52 0.11
CA ASP A 53 3.14 -9.35 -1.31
C ASP A 53 1.64 -9.52 -1.55
N GLU A 54 1.02 -10.54 -0.95
CA GLU A 54 -0.42 -10.78 -1.03
C GLU A 54 -1.24 -9.62 -0.47
N TYR A 55 -0.88 -9.11 0.71
CA TYR A 55 -1.56 -7.96 1.31
C TYR A 55 -1.43 -6.71 0.44
N ILE A 56 -0.24 -6.38 -0.05
CA ILE A 56 -0.03 -5.22 -0.93
C ILE A 56 -0.86 -5.35 -2.21
N ARG A 57 -0.86 -6.56 -2.83
CA ARG A 57 -1.67 -6.84 -4.01
C ARG A 57 -3.17 -6.67 -3.74
N GLU A 58 -3.66 -7.21 -2.62
CA GLU A 58 -5.05 -7.07 -2.18
C GLU A 58 -5.40 -5.62 -1.89
N SER A 59 -4.52 -4.84 -1.25
CA SER A 59 -4.75 -3.41 -0.99
C SER A 59 -4.80 -2.57 -2.27
N ILE A 60 -4.11 -2.97 -3.34
CA ILE A 60 -4.18 -2.27 -4.63
C ILE A 60 -5.47 -2.61 -5.39
N LEU A 61 -5.86 -3.88 -5.41
CA LEU A 61 -7.01 -4.38 -6.19
C LEU A 61 -8.35 -4.24 -5.46
N THR A 62 -8.33 -4.41 -4.13
CA THR A 62 -9.48 -4.40 -3.22
C THR A 62 -9.16 -3.60 -1.94
N PRO A 63 -8.84 -2.30 -2.05
CA PRO A 63 -8.28 -1.48 -0.95
C PRO A 63 -9.08 -1.44 0.36
N ASN A 64 -10.40 -1.62 0.30
CA ASN A 64 -11.28 -1.52 1.47
C ASN A 64 -11.58 -2.87 2.13
N ALA A 65 -10.97 -3.97 1.66
CA ALA A 65 -11.13 -5.28 2.28
C ALA A 65 -10.45 -5.35 3.66
N LYS A 66 -9.27 -4.74 3.78
CA LYS A 66 -8.47 -4.66 5.01
C LYS A 66 -7.94 -3.25 5.16
N LEU A 67 -8.72 -2.40 5.83
CA LEU A 67 -8.44 -0.98 5.96
C LEU A 67 -7.52 -0.73 7.16
N VAL A 68 -6.36 -0.11 6.97
CA VAL A 68 -5.48 0.28 8.09
C VAL A 68 -6.24 1.13 9.09
N LYS A 69 -6.13 0.79 10.38
CA LYS A 69 -6.82 1.49 11.48
C LYS A 69 -6.54 3.00 11.39
N ASP A 70 -7.56 3.80 11.68
CA ASP A 70 -7.51 5.27 11.69
C ASP A 70 -7.28 5.95 10.33
N TYR A 71 -7.35 5.20 9.22
CA TYR A 71 -7.41 5.76 7.86
C TYR A 71 -8.82 5.63 7.25
N PRO A 72 -9.25 6.58 6.41
CA PRO A 72 -10.55 6.52 5.76
C PRO A 72 -10.54 5.51 4.59
N ALA A 73 -11.70 4.93 4.30
CA ALA A 73 -11.95 4.08 3.13
C ALA A 73 -12.01 4.90 1.81
N SER A 74 -10.95 5.65 1.51
CA SER A 74 -10.88 6.59 0.39
C SER A 74 -10.10 6.05 -0.82
N MET A 75 -9.33 4.98 -0.64
CA MET A 75 -8.57 4.39 -1.74
C MET A 75 -9.52 3.63 -2.68
N GLN A 76 -9.45 3.96 -3.97
CA GLN A 76 -10.23 3.29 -5.01
C GLN A 76 -9.42 2.15 -5.64
N PRO A 77 -10.07 1.06 -6.11
CA PRO A 77 -9.39 0.01 -6.86
C PRO A 77 -8.59 0.57 -8.02
N GLN A 78 -7.33 0.13 -8.17
CA GLN A 78 -6.45 0.62 -9.22
C GLN A 78 -6.43 -0.36 -10.40
N VAL A 79 -6.54 0.16 -11.63
CA VAL A 79 -6.37 -0.63 -12.85
C VAL A 79 -4.88 -0.73 -13.18
N ILE A 80 -4.23 -1.75 -12.61
CA ILE A 80 -2.79 -1.99 -12.69
C ILE A 80 -2.57 -3.48 -13.01
N SER A 81 -1.62 -3.78 -13.89
CA SER A 81 -1.25 -5.14 -14.26
C SER A 81 -0.44 -5.85 -13.17
N GLU A 82 -0.39 -7.18 -13.20
CA GLU A 82 0.40 -7.97 -12.24
C GLU A 82 1.90 -7.60 -12.23
N ASP A 83 2.48 -7.27 -13.39
CA ASP A 83 3.90 -6.88 -13.46
C ASP A 83 4.16 -5.48 -12.89
N GLU A 84 3.21 -4.56 -13.07
CA GLU A 84 3.26 -3.26 -12.41
C GLU A 84 3.08 -3.41 -10.89
N ILE A 85 2.19 -4.28 -10.41
CA ILE A 85 2.04 -4.59 -8.98
C ILE A 85 3.35 -5.11 -8.42
N LYS A 86 4.00 -6.09 -9.07
CA LYS A 86 5.32 -6.60 -8.65
C LYS A 86 6.37 -5.49 -8.60
N ALA A 87 6.35 -4.56 -9.56
CA ALA A 87 7.28 -3.43 -9.58
C ALA A 87 7.02 -2.46 -8.41
N ILE A 88 5.75 -2.12 -8.13
CA ILE A 88 5.34 -1.29 -6.99
C ILE A 88 5.72 -1.96 -5.67
N THR A 89 5.40 -3.24 -5.50
CA THR A 89 5.77 -4.01 -4.31
C THR A 89 7.28 -4.05 -4.11
N ALA A 90 8.07 -4.22 -5.17
CA ALA A 90 9.53 -4.14 -5.10
C ALA A 90 10.05 -2.75 -4.68
N TYR A 91 9.33 -1.67 -5.03
CA TYR A 91 9.66 -0.34 -4.55
C TYR A 91 9.32 -0.17 -3.06
N ILE A 92 8.15 -0.62 -2.61
CA ILE A 92 7.78 -0.60 -1.18
C ILE A 92 8.81 -1.36 -0.34
N LYS A 93 9.27 -2.55 -0.78
CA LYS A 93 10.34 -3.31 -0.13
C LYS A 93 11.67 -2.55 0.02
N SER A 94 11.93 -1.59 -0.87
CA SER A 94 13.17 -0.81 -0.84
C SER A 94 13.14 0.37 0.14
N LEU A 95 11.95 0.75 0.61
CA LEU A 95 11.73 1.86 1.54
C LEU A 95 11.86 1.35 2.98
N LYS A 96 13.02 1.57 3.59
CA LYS A 96 13.30 1.22 4.98
C LYS A 96 12.93 2.34 5.95
#